data_AF-A0A6B3GLA7-F1
#
_entry.id   AF-A0A6B3GLA7-F1
#
_cell.length_a   1.000
_cell.length_b   1.000
_cell.length_c   1.000
_cell.angle_alpha   90.00
_cell.angle_beta   90.00
_cell.angle_gamma   90.00
#
_symmetry.space_group_name_H-M   'P 1'
#
loop_
_entity.id
_entity.type
_entity.pdbx_description
1 polymer ?
#
loop_
_entity_poly.entity_id
_entity_poly.type
_entity_poly.pdbx_seq_one_letter_code
_entity_poly.pdbx_strand_id
1 'polypeptide(L)'
;LAKSSNIGTILATGQLGKSQAESNKVLYDYLRKFGLGQKTGLGYPGESPGLLAHPKDWSTSQQYTIPFGQGLSINAVQAASVYSTVANGGVRVAPTLVRGTKGS
;
A
#
# COMPACT_ATOMS: atom_id res chain seq x y z
N LEU A 1 -12.35 -9.15 -10.46
CA LEU A 1 -11.43 -9.56 -9.38
C LEU A 1 -11.61 -11.02 -8.90
N ALA A 2 -12.76 -11.68 -9.15
CA ALA A 2 -13.12 -12.99 -8.56
C ALA A 2 -12.27 -14.24 -8.94
N LYS A 3 -11.18 -14.11 -9.71
CA LYS A 3 -10.29 -15.23 -10.10
C LYS A 3 -8.82 -14.99 -9.73
N SER A 4 -8.50 -13.91 -9.00
CA SER A 4 -7.11 -13.53 -8.64
C SER A 4 -6.15 -13.56 -9.85
N SER A 5 -6.56 -13.00 -10.99
CA SER A 5 -5.76 -13.02 -12.21
C SER A 5 -4.66 -11.96 -12.16
N ASN A 6 -3.40 -12.40 -12.04
CA ASN A 6 -2.24 -11.49 -12.08
C ASN A 6 -2.21 -10.68 -13.39
N ILE A 7 -2.50 -11.32 -14.53
CA ILE A 7 -2.59 -10.63 -15.84
C ILE A 7 -3.68 -9.57 -15.83
N GLY A 8 -4.86 -9.87 -15.30
CA GLY A 8 -5.94 -8.90 -15.19
C GLY A 8 -5.55 -7.68 -14.36
N THR A 9 -4.85 -7.91 -13.24
CA THR A 9 -4.34 -6.83 -12.37
C THR A 9 -3.29 -6.00 -13.09
N ILE A 10 -2.35 -6.62 -13.81
CA ILE A 10 -1.32 -5.92 -14.61
C ILE A 10 -1.99 -5.02 -15.64
N LEU A 11 -2.92 -5.56 -16.45
CA LEU A 11 -3.60 -4.81 -17.49
C LEU A 11 -4.38 -3.62 -16.92
N ALA A 12 -5.09 -3.82 -15.80
CA ALA A 12 -5.80 -2.74 -15.12
C ALA A 12 -4.83 -1.64 -14.63
N THR A 13 -3.70 -1.99 -14.02
CA THR A 13 -2.70 -1.01 -13.60
C THR A 13 -2.04 -0.28 -14.77
N GLY A 14 -1.89 -0.94 -15.93
CA GLY A 14 -1.38 -0.32 -17.14
C GLY A 14 -2.23 0.85 -17.63
N GLN A 15 -3.52 0.89 -17.28
CA GLN A 15 -4.45 1.96 -17.68
C GLN A 15 -4.50 3.15 -16.71
N LEU A 16 -3.67 3.17 -15.65
CA LEU A 16 -3.65 4.27 -14.67
C LEU A 16 -3.04 5.57 -15.19
N GLY A 17 -2.34 5.52 -16.32
CA GLY A 17 -1.69 6.68 -16.96
C GLY A 17 -1.49 6.45 -18.46
N LYS A 18 -0.97 7.46 -19.16
CA LYS A 18 -0.71 7.42 -20.60
C LYS A 18 0.60 6.69 -20.95
N SER A 19 1.44 6.43 -19.95
CA SER A 19 2.72 5.74 -20.08
C SER A 19 2.95 4.83 -18.88
N GLN A 20 3.83 3.84 -19.02
CA GLN A 20 4.17 2.95 -17.90
C GLN A 20 4.74 3.72 -16.70
N ALA A 21 5.56 4.74 -16.94
CA ALA A 21 6.12 5.58 -15.88
C ALA A 21 5.02 6.35 -15.12
N GLU A 22 4.02 6.87 -15.83
CA GLU A 22 2.87 7.54 -15.24
C GLU A 22 2.00 6.56 -14.44
N SER A 23 1.71 5.38 -15.01
CA SER A 23 0.98 4.32 -14.32
C SER A 23 1.68 3.86 -13.03
N ASN A 24 3.01 3.71 -13.05
CA ASN A 24 3.81 3.38 -11.87
C ASN A 24 3.71 4.46 -10.79
N LYS A 25 3.75 5.74 -11.19
CA LYS A 25 3.59 6.86 -10.25
C LYS A 25 2.21 6.88 -9.62
N VAL A 26 1.16 6.73 -10.42
CA VAL A 26 -0.23 6.71 -9.93
C VAL A 26 -0.44 5.53 -8.98
N LEU A 27 0.05 4.34 -9.35
CA LEU A 27 -0.01 3.15 -8.50
C LEU A 27 0.71 3.39 -7.16
N TYR A 28 1.92 3.92 -7.19
CA TYR A 28 2.67 4.24 -5.98
C TYR A 28 1.91 5.24 -5.11
N ASP A 29 1.33 6.30 -5.69
CA ASP A 29 0.56 7.29 -4.94
C ASP A 29 -0.65 6.63 -4.24
N TYR A 30 -1.32 5.66 -4.88
CA TYR A 30 -2.37 4.87 -4.23
C TYR A 30 -1.83 3.99 -3.09
N LEU A 31 -0.73 3.25 -3.30
CA LEU A 31 -0.11 2.43 -2.26
C LEU A 31 0.29 3.29 -1.04
N ARG A 32 0.81 4.50 -1.28
CA ARG A 32 1.11 5.49 -0.22
C ARG A 32 -0.13 5.99 0.50
N LYS A 33 -1.22 6.26 -0.22
CA LYS A 33 -2.52 6.66 0.39
C LYS A 33 -3.07 5.57 1.30
N PHE A 34 -2.85 4.30 0.95
CA PHE A 34 -3.16 3.15 1.81
C PHE A 34 -2.19 2.98 3.01
N GLY A 35 -1.11 3.76 3.09
CA GLY A 35 -0.17 3.74 4.21
C GLY A 35 1.04 2.83 4.04
N LEU A 36 1.24 2.24 2.86
CA LEU A 36 2.38 1.35 2.62
C LEU A 36 3.69 2.13 2.54
N GLY A 37 4.77 1.52 3.03
CA GLY A 37 6.09 2.16 3.12
C GLY A 37 6.15 3.29 4.15
N GLN A 38 5.14 3.43 5.01
CA GLN A 38 5.09 4.42 6.09
C GLN A 38 4.92 3.69 7.42
N LYS A 39 5.56 4.21 8.47
CA LYS A 39 5.16 3.82 9.83
C LYS A 39 3.69 4.14 10.02
N THR A 40 2.98 3.27 10.73
CA THR A 40 1.55 3.38 10.97
C THR A 40 1.23 4.47 12.00
N GLY A 41 2.23 4.90 12.78
CA GLY A 41 2.09 5.98 13.77
C GLY A 41 1.74 5.47 15.17
N LEU A 42 1.81 4.16 15.40
CA LEU A 42 1.48 3.53 16.67
C LEU A 42 2.48 3.80 17.80
N GLY A 43 3.64 4.38 17.49
CA GLY A 43 4.67 4.69 18.49
C GLY A 43 5.32 3.45 19.10
N TYR A 44 5.16 2.27 18.47
CA TYR A 44 5.73 1.02 18.98
C TYR A 44 7.26 0.97 18.72
N PRO A 45 8.08 0.65 19.73
CA PRO A 45 9.50 0.42 19.52
C PRO A 45 9.72 -0.68 18.46
N GLY A 46 10.58 -0.42 17.48
CA GLY A 46 10.88 -1.37 16.41
C GLY A 46 9.87 -1.42 15.26
N GLU A 47 8.90 -0.50 15.20
CA GLU A 47 7.98 -0.41 14.06
C GLU A 47 8.74 -0.22 12.74
N SER A 48 8.61 -1.19 11.83
CA SER A 48 9.11 -1.10 10.46
C SER A 48 8.09 -0.41 9.55
N PRO A 49 8.51 0.51 8.67
CA PRO A 49 7.64 1.09 7.65
C PRO A 49 7.29 0.09 6.53
N GLY A 50 7.83 -1.13 6.55
CA GLY A 50 7.81 -2.05 5.41
C GLY A 50 8.79 -1.59 4.32
N LEU A 51 8.60 -2.09 3.09
CA LEU A 51 9.40 -1.74 1.92
C LEU A 51 8.50 -1.37 0.76
N LEU A 52 8.65 -0.13 0.27
CA LEU A 52 8.05 0.35 -0.96
C LEU A 52 9.02 1.33 -1.63
N ALA A 53 9.81 0.82 -2.58
CA ALA A 53 10.76 1.63 -3.34
C ALA A 53 10.03 2.70 -4.18
N HIS A 54 10.71 3.80 -4.52
CA HIS A 54 10.13 4.80 -5.41
C HIS A 54 9.96 4.23 -6.83
N PRO A 55 8.96 4.68 -7.60
CA PRO A 55 8.68 4.16 -8.95
C PRO A 55 9.87 4.18 -9.90
N LYS A 56 10.75 5.18 -9.77
CA LYS A 56 11.95 5.33 -10.59
C LYS A 56 13.02 4.26 -10.33
N ASP A 57 12.96 3.61 -9.17
CA ASP A 57 13.92 2.60 -8.72
C ASP A 57 13.39 1.18 -8.97
N TRP A 58 12.18 1.04 -9.55
CA TRP A 58 11.61 -0.26 -9.89
C TRP A 58 12.27 -0.81 -11.16
N SER A 59 12.79 -2.03 -11.06
CA SER A 59 13.23 -2.78 -12.22
C SER A 59 12.07 -3.02 -13.20
N THR A 60 12.37 -3.34 -14.45
CA THR A 60 11.37 -3.68 -15.47
C THR A 60 10.41 -4.77 -14.99
N SER A 61 10.89 -5.77 -14.24
CA SER A 61 10.02 -6.81 -13.70
C SER A 61 9.15 -6.31 -12.55
N GLN A 62 9.70 -5.50 -11.64
CA GLN A 62 8.95 -4.96 -10.50
C GLN A 62 7.74 -4.12 -10.93
N GLN A 63 7.83 -3.42 -12.05
CA GLN A 63 6.71 -2.63 -12.60
C GLN A 63 5.46 -3.49 -12.88
N TYR A 64 5.65 -4.78 -13.21
CA TYR A 64 4.55 -5.70 -13.47
C TYR A 64 4.23 -6.59 -12.26
N THR A 65 5.15 -6.81 -11.33
CA THR A 65 4.94 -7.69 -10.18
C THR A 65 4.36 -6.99 -8.94
N ILE A 66 4.69 -5.71 -8.73
CA ILE A 66 4.13 -4.88 -7.66
C ILE A 66 2.60 -4.79 -7.69
N PRO A 67 1.94 -4.61 -8.86
CA PRO A 67 0.49 -4.63 -8.98
C PRO A 67 -0.21 -5.80 -8.29
N PHE A 68 0.41 -6.98 -8.27
CA PHE A 68 -0.15 -8.19 -7.64
C PHE A 68 0.57 -8.59 -6.34
N GLY A 69 1.34 -7.67 -5.75
CA GLY A 69 1.86 -7.78 -4.38
C GLY A 69 3.28 -8.32 -4.24
N GLN A 70 4.03 -8.51 -5.32
CA GLN A 70 5.43 -8.95 -5.27
C GLN A 70 6.39 -7.76 -5.42
N GLY A 71 7.50 -7.77 -4.68
CA GLY A 71 8.50 -6.68 -4.73
C GLY A 71 8.27 -5.55 -3.72
N LEU A 72 7.34 -5.73 -2.78
CA LEU A 72 7.10 -4.86 -1.63
C LEU A 72 6.94 -5.71 -0.35
N SER A 73 7.12 -5.09 0.82
CA SER A 73 6.83 -5.74 2.10
C SER A 73 5.99 -4.84 2.99
N ILE A 74 5.06 -5.45 3.73
CA ILE A 74 4.17 -4.77 4.66
C ILE A 74 4.13 -5.53 5.97
N ASN A 75 3.86 -4.82 7.07
CA ASN A 75 3.58 -5.45 8.36
C ASN A 75 2.08 -5.75 8.53
N ALA A 76 1.73 -6.55 9.54
CA ALA A 76 0.34 -6.97 9.78
C ALA A 76 -0.60 -5.80 10.05
N VAL A 77 -0.13 -4.74 10.71
CA VAL A 77 -0.92 -3.53 11.00
C VAL A 77 -1.22 -2.75 9.71
N GLN A 78 -0.25 -2.62 8.81
CA GLN A 78 -0.46 -2.02 7.50
C GLN A 78 -1.47 -2.82 6.68
N ALA A 79 -1.37 -4.16 6.66
CA ALA A 79 -2.34 -5.00 6.00
C ALA A 79 -3.77 -4.77 6.56
N ALA A 80 -3.92 -4.78 7.88
CA ALA A 80 -5.21 -4.48 8.53
C ALA A 80 -5.73 -3.08 8.20
N SER A 81 -4.85 -2.07 8.11
CA SER A 81 -5.21 -0.69 7.74
C SER A 81 -5.76 -0.60 6.31
N VAL A 82 -5.21 -1.38 5.37
CA VAL A 82 -5.76 -1.49 4.00
C VAL A 82 -7.18 -2.02 4.02
N TYR A 83 -7.40 -3.16 4.67
CA TYR A 83 -8.74 -3.77 4.76
C TYR A 83 -9.74 -2.83 5.44
N SER A 84 -9.33 -2.18 6.53
CA SER A 84 -10.16 -1.19 7.23
C SER A 84 -10.51 0.00 6.34
N THR A 85 -9.57 0.50 5.53
CA THR A 85 -9.83 1.60 4.58
C THR A 85 -10.90 1.21 3.58
N VAL A 86 -10.86 -0.02 3.04
CA VAL A 86 -11.88 -0.51 2.10
C VAL A 86 -13.24 -0.64 2.80
N ALA A 87 -13.27 -1.22 4.01
CA ALA A 87 -14.49 -1.35 4.80
C ALA A 87 -15.10 0.02 5.19
N ASN A 88 -14.25 1.02 5.41
CA ASN A 88 -14.63 2.38 5.78
C ASN A 88 -14.90 3.29 4.56
N GLY A 89 -15.44 2.72 3.47
CA GLY A 89 -15.83 3.48 2.28
C GLY A 89 -14.68 4.21 1.56
N GLY A 90 -13.44 3.73 1.72
CA GLY A 90 -12.25 4.32 1.12
C GLY A 90 -11.54 5.38 1.97
N VAL A 91 -12.06 5.71 3.16
CA VAL A 91 -11.42 6.68 4.06
C VAL A 91 -10.44 5.96 4.98
N ARG A 92 -9.15 6.23 4.82
CA ARG A 92 -8.12 5.67 5.69
C ARG A 92 -8.05 6.42 7.01
N VAL A 93 -8.24 5.71 8.10
CA VAL A 93 -7.96 6.18 9.47
C VAL A 93 -6.65 5.54 9.92
N ALA A 94 -5.70 6.34 10.41
CA ALA A 94 -4.46 5.82 10.96
C ALA A 94 -4.79 4.93 12.19
N PRO A 95 -4.19 3.72 12.28
CA PRO A 95 -4.45 2.84 13.41
C PRO A 95 -3.95 3.48 14.71
N THR A 96 -4.66 3.25 15.81
CA THR A 96 -4.26 3.65 17.17
C THR A 96 -4.35 2.45 18.12
N LEU A 97 -3.39 2.32 19.03
CA LEU A 97 -3.42 1.34 20.13
C LEU A 97 -3.99 1.94 21.42
N VAL A 98 -4.01 3.27 21.54
CA VAL A 98 -4.53 3.95 22.73
C VAL A 98 -5.97 4.35 22.49
N ARG A 99 -6.88 3.75 23.26
CA ARG A 99 -8.32 4.09 23.25
C ARG A 99 -8.66 5.30 24.13
N GLY A 100 -7.73 5.71 24.99
CA GLY A 100 -7.81 6.86 25.88
C GLY A 100 -6.90 6.67 27.10
N THR A 101 -6.38 7.76 27.66
CA THR A 101 -5.72 7.77 28.97
C THR A 101 -6.70 8.34 29.99
N LYS A 102 -6.97 7.61 31.08
CA LYS A 102 -7.55 8.24 32.28
C LYS A 102 -6.38 8.89 33.02
N GLY A 103 -6.37 10.22 33.05
CA GLY A 103 -5.45 10.97 33.91
C GLY A 103 -5.66 10.56 35.37
N SER A 104 -4.56 10.29 36.07
CA SER A 104 -4.47 10.16 37.52
C SER A 104 -4.55 11.53 38.18
#